data_AF-A0AA39AJJ9-F1
#
_entry.id   AF-A0AA39AJJ9-F1
#
_cell.length_a   1.000
_cell.length_b   1.000
_cell.length_c   1.000
_cell.angle_alpha   90.00
_cell.angle_beta   90.00
_cell.angle_gamma   90.00
#
_symmetry.space_group_name_H-M   'P 1'
#
loop_
_entity.id
_entity.type
_entity.pdbx_description
1 polymer ?
#
loop_
_entity_poly.entity_id
_entity_poly.type
_entity_poly.pdbx_seq_one_letter_code
_entity_poly.pdbx_strand_id
1 'polypeptide(L)' 'MDYIELLKNGFSLEWTGINCVECQLSIGRCGSDENNDAVCFCPDRPHTKHCKDSEAKND' A
#
# COMPACT_ATOMS: atom_id res chain seq x y z
N MET A 1 -17.00 2.48 -28.89
CA MET A 1 -16.56 3.13 -27.64
C MET A 1 -15.09 3.41 -27.76
N ASP A 2 -14.67 4.65 -27.51
CA ASP A 2 -13.26 5.00 -27.40
C ASP A 2 -12.78 4.72 -25.97
N TYR A 3 -12.08 3.62 -25.78
CA TYR A 3 -11.58 3.21 -24.48
C TYR A 3 -10.51 4.17 -23.92
N ILE A 4 -9.78 4.87 -24.79
CA ILE A 4 -8.74 5.83 -24.36
C ILE A 4 -9.40 7.06 -23.72
N GLU A 5 -10.52 7.53 -24.27
CA GLU A 5 -11.27 8.65 -23.71
C GLU A 5 -11.85 8.32 -22.33
N LEU A 6 -12.37 7.10 -22.15
CA LEU A 6 -12.87 6.62 -20.86
C LEU A 6 -11.76 6.55 -19.79
N LEU A 7 -10.56 6.07 -20.16
CA LEU A 7 -9.43 5.98 -19.23
C LEU A 7 -8.89 7.34 -18.79
N LYS A 8 -8.95 8.36 -19.66
CA LYS A 8 -8.52 9.73 -19.34
C LYS A 8 -9.38 10.38 -18.25
N ASN A 9 -10.64 10.00 -18.14
CA ASN A 9 -11.56 10.52 -17.12
C ASN A 9 -11.29 9.93 -15.73
N GLY A 10 -10.42 8.92 -15.63
CA GLY A 10 -10.16 8.20 -14.40
C GLY A 10 -11.33 7.33 -13.97
N PHE A 11 -11.11 6.53 -12.94
CA PHE A 11 -12.14 5.70 -12.31
C PHE A 11 -11.89 5.63 -10.81
N SER A 12 -12.98 5.54 -10.04
CA SER A 12 -12.89 5.26 -8.62
C SER A 12 -12.38 3.84 -8.41
N LEU A 13 -11.34 3.68 -7.60
CA LEU A 13 -10.81 2.39 -7.21
C LEU A 13 -11.42 1.98 -5.87
N GLU A 14 -12.22 0.91 -5.88
CA GLU A 14 -12.62 0.20 -4.67
C GLU A 14 -11.40 -0.55 -4.12
N TRP A 15 -10.71 0.03 -3.14
CA TRP A 15 -9.50 -0.54 -2.54
C TRP A 15 -9.85 -1.30 -1.26
N THR A 16 -9.66 -2.62 -1.28
CA THR A 16 -9.86 -3.52 -0.11
C THR A 16 -8.57 -3.91 0.61
N GLY A 17 -7.44 -3.24 0.30
CA GLY A 17 -6.14 -3.50 0.90
C GLY A 17 -5.93 -2.78 2.24
N ILE A 18 -4.66 -2.69 2.66
CA ILE A 18 -4.27 -2.03 3.91
C ILE A 18 -4.64 -0.54 3.90
N ASN A 19 -4.77 0.06 5.10
CA ASN A 19 -4.95 1.49 5.26
C ASN A 19 -3.69 2.25 4.79
N CYS A 20 -3.67 2.64 3.52
CA CYS A 20 -2.53 3.34 2.94
C CYS A 20 -2.27 4.71 3.59
N VAL A 21 -3.27 5.32 4.25
CA VAL A 21 -3.08 6.60 4.95
C VAL A 21 -2.10 6.45 6.09
N GLU A 22 -2.20 5.38 6.89
CA GLU A 22 -1.25 5.12 7.98
C GLU A 22 0.16 4.87 7.44
N CYS A 23 0.29 4.08 6.38
CA CYS A 23 1.58 3.81 5.72
C CYS A 23 2.24 5.09 5.20
N GLN A 24 1.47 5.95 4.53
CA GLN A 24 1.95 7.22 3.98
C GLN A 24 2.35 8.21 5.08
N LEU A 25 1.58 8.29 6.18
CA LEU A 25 1.92 9.10 7.34
C LEU A 25 3.19 8.62 8.03
N SER A 26 3.50 7.32 7.97
CA SER A 26 4.74 6.73 8.47
C SER A 26 5.88 6.73 7.46
N ILE A 27 5.94 7.67 6.50
CA ILE A 27 6.99 7.78 5.46
C ILE A 27 7.14 6.55 4.54
N GLY A 28 6.17 5.63 4.55
CA GLY A 28 6.15 4.43 3.72
C GLY A 28 5.40 4.63 2.41
N ARG A 29 5.61 3.70 1.47
CA ARG A 29 4.85 3.61 0.22
C ARG A 29 3.92 2.41 0.27
N CYS A 30 2.63 2.64 0.13
CA CYS A 30 1.65 1.55 0.02
C CYS A 30 1.79 0.84 -1.33
N GLY A 31 1.68 -0.49 -1.35
CA GLY A 31 1.68 -1.27 -2.59
C GLY A 31 1.38 -2.75 -2.33
N SER A 32 1.68 -3.57 -3.33
CA SER A 32 1.52 -5.03 -3.27
C SER A 32 2.87 -5.71 -3.54
N ASP A 33 3.14 -6.80 -2.82
CA ASP A 33 4.35 -7.60 -3.03
C ASP A 33 4.16 -8.65 -4.15
N GLU A 34 5.14 -9.54 -4.31
CA GLU A 34 5.14 -10.62 -5.31
C GLU A 34 4.04 -11.67 -5.09
N ASN A 35 3.47 -11.75 -3.89
CA ASN A 35 2.37 -12.62 -3.53
C ASN A 35 1.00 -11.92 -3.66
N ASN A 36 0.99 -10.67 -4.13
CA ASN A 36 -0.16 -9.76 -4.13
C ASN A 36 -0.66 -9.38 -2.72
N ASP A 37 0.16 -9.53 -1.68
CA ASP A 37 -0.17 -9.06 -0.36
C ASP A 37 -0.04 -7.54 -0.30
N ALA A 38 -1.05 -6.88 0.26
CA ALA A 38 -1.01 -5.45 0.47
C ALA A 38 -0.02 -5.12 1.60
N VAL A 39 1.05 -4.40 1.26
CA VAL A 39 2.17 -4.08 2.15
C VAL A 39 2.50 -2.59 2.14
N CYS A 40 3.10 -2.13 3.23
CA CYS A 40 3.72 -0.83 3.37
C CYS A 40 5.23 -0.98 3.16
N PHE A 41 5.73 -0.50 2.03
CA PHE A 41 7.16 -0.46 1.74
C PHE A 41 7.82 0.64 2.55
N CYS A 42 8.59 0.24 3.56
CA CYS A 42 9.36 1.13 4.42
C CYS A 42 10.85 1.12 4.04
N PRO A 43 11.65 2.10 4.51
CA PRO A 43 13.08 2.16 4.21
C PRO A 43 13.88 0.95 4.72
N ASP A 44 13.42 0.30 5.78
CA ASP A 44 14.03 -0.90 6.37
C ASP A 44 13.59 -2.18 5.66
N ARG A 45 12.27 -2.44 5.58
CA ARG A 45 11.66 -3.59 4.90
C ARG A 45 10.16 -3.37 4.67
N PRO A 46 9.45 -4.23 3.93
CA PRO A 46 7.99 -4.18 3.89
C PRO A 46 7.38 -4.52 5.27
N HIS A 47 6.40 -3.73 5.70
CA HIS A 47 5.57 -3.95 6.88
C HIS A 47 4.11 -4.12 6.48
N THR A 48 3.27 -4.67 7.35
CA THR A 48 1.86 -4.93 7.01
C THR A 48 0.96 -3.69 7.03
N LYS A 49 1.31 -2.62 7.76
CA LYS A 49 0.41 -1.45 7.92
C LYS A 49 1.11 -0.10 7.85
N HIS A 50 2.21 0.07 8.58
CA HIS A 50 2.95 1.31 8.66
C HIS A 50 4.39 1.03 9.08
N CYS A 51 5.28 1.99 8.84
CA CYS A 51 6.66 1.95 9.29
C CYS A 51 6.70 2.31 10.77
N LYS A 52 6.53 1.30 11.63
CA LYS A 52 6.92 1.39 13.04
C LYS A 52 7.91 0.29 13.32
N ASP A 53 9.03 0.70 13.92
CA ASP A 53 9.94 -0.20 14.61
C ASP A 53 9.21 -0.77 15.83
N SER A 54 8.45 -1.85 15.64
CA SER A 54 8.20 -2.76 16.74
C SER A 54 8.86 -4.07 16.37
N GLU A 55 10.05 -4.25 16.94
CA GLU A 55 10.59 -5.56 17.27
C GLU A 55 9.46 -6.43 17.83
N ALA A 56 8.84 -7.25 16.99
CA ALA A 56 8.19 -8.46 17.45
C ALA A 56 9.28 -9.51 17.72
N LYS A 57 10.17 -9.20 18.67
CA LYS A 57 10.94 -10.18 19.43
C LYS A 57 10.12 -10.40 20.71
N ASN A 58 9.13 -11.27 20.64
CA ASN A 58 8.61 -11.92 21.83
C ASN A 58 9.28 -13.28 21.93
N ASP A 59 9.90 -13.49 23.09
CA ASP A 59 10.49 -14.70 23.67
C ASP A 59 9.62 -15.96 23.46
#